data_AF-P79298-F1
#
_entry.id   AF-P79298-F1
#
_cell.length_a   1.000
_cell.length_b   1.000
_cell.length_c   1.000
_cell.angle_alpha   90.00
_cell.angle_beta   90.00
_cell.angle_gamma   90.00
#
_symmetry.space_group_name_H-M   'P 1'
#
loop_
_entity.id
_entity.type
_entity.pdbx_description
1 polymer ?
#
loop_
_entity_poly.entity_id
_entity_poly.type
_entity_poly.pdbx_seq_one_letter_code
_entity_poly.pdbx_strand_id
1 'polypeptide(L)'
;IQKNMVYTCHRDKNCIINKVTRNRCQYCRLQKCFEVGMSKESVRNDRNKKKKEAPKPECSESYTLTPEVGELIEKVRKAHQETFPALCQLGKYTTNNSSEQRVSLDIDLWDKFSELSTKCIIKTVEFAKQ
;
A
#
# COMPACT_ATOMS: atom_id res chain seq x y z
N ILE A 1 1.82 1.44 11.85
CA ILE A 1 1.92 0.09 11.24
C ILE A 1 0.54 -0.51 11.01
N GLN A 2 -0.24 -0.88 12.04
CA GLN A 2 -1.57 -1.50 11.89
C GLN A 2 -2.58 -0.71 11.04
N LYS A 3 -2.55 0.62 11.08
CA LYS A 3 -3.46 1.49 10.30
C LYS A 3 -2.91 1.90 8.93
N ASN A 4 -1.77 1.35 8.49
CA ASN A 4 -1.09 1.73 7.24
C ASN A 4 -0.96 3.26 7.01
N MET A 5 -0.76 4.02 8.09
CA MET A 5 -0.60 5.48 8.02
C MET A 5 0.67 5.87 7.27
N VAL A 6 0.55 6.89 6.42
CA VAL A 6 1.66 7.58 5.78
C VAL A 6 1.96 8.85 6.58
N TYR A 7 3.23 9.05 6.95
CA TYR A 7 3.68 10.25 7.64
C TYR A 7 4.57 11.08 6.73
N THR A 8 4.51 12.40 6.86
CA THR A 8 5.33 13.35 6.09
C THR A 8 6.22 14.14 7.04
N CYS A 9 7.47 14.39 6.63
CA CYS A 9 8.34 15.34 7.32
C CYS A 9 8.21 16.72 6.66
N HIS A 10 8.08 17.78 7.46
CA HIS A 10 8.02 19.18 6.99
C HIS A 10 9.38 19.90 7.05
N ARG A 11 10.48 19.12 7.09
CA ARG A 11 11.87 19.58 7.11
C ARG A 11 12.68 18.66 6.20
N ASP A 12 13.99 18.57 6.40
CA ASP A 12 14.91 17.79 5.58
C ASP A 12 14.94 16.29 5.91
N LYS A 13 13.85 15.73 6.43
CA LYS A 13 13.74 14.31 6.83
C LYS A 13 14.79 13.82 7.86
N ASN A 14 15.56 14.73 8.45
CA ASN A 14 16.66 14.45 9.40
C ASN A 14 16.39 14.98 10.82
N CYS A 15 15.13 14.94 11.29
CA CYS A 15 14.81 15.44 12.63
C CYS A 15 15.46 14.59 13.73
N ILE A 16 16.18 15.24 14.66
CA ILE A 16 16.76 14.56 15.83
C ILE A 16 15.65 14.03 16.75
N ILE A 17 15.67 12.72 16.98
CA ILE A 17 14.72 12.01 17.86
C ILE A 17 15.38 11.71 19.21
N ASN A 18 14.92 12.41 20.25
CA ASN A 18 15.29 12.19 21.65
C ASN A 18 14.04 12.19 22.57
N LYS A 19 14.21 12.06 23.89
CA LYS A 19 13.10 11.96 24.86
C LYS A 19 12.11 13.14 24.77
N VAL A 20 12.60 14.34 24.46
CA VAL A 20 11.82 15.58 24.37
C VAL A 20 11.24 15.78 22.97
N THR A 21 12.02 15.54 21.92
CA THR A 21 11.68 15.89 20.53
C THR A 21 10.99 14.76 19.75
N ARG A 22 10.90 13.54 20.30
CA ARG A 22 10.38 12.36 19.58
C ARG A 22 8.99 12.51 18.95
N ASN A 23 8.14 13.37 19.50
CA ASN A 23 6.79 13.59 18.98
C ASN A 23 6.70 14.70 17.93
N ARG A 24 7.80 15.43 17.67
CA ARG A 24 7.82 16.59 16.76
C ARG A 24 7.75 16.21 15.28
N CYS A 25 8.19 15.00 14.93
CA CYS A 25 8.10 14.49 13.56
C CYS A 25 7.81 12.99 13.57
N GLN A 26 6.59 12.62 13.18
CA GLN A 26 6.15 11.23 13.11
C GLN A 26 6.90 10.44 12.03
N TYR A 27 7.23 11.09 10.91
CA TYR A 27 8.03 10.48 9.84
C TYR A 27 9.41 10.07 10.34
N CYS A 28 10.22 11.00 10.86
CA CYS A 28 11.58 10.71 11.33
C CYS A 28 11.58 9.74 12.52
N ARG A 29 10.56 9.80 13.39
CA ARG A 29 10.40 8.82 14.47
C ARG A 29 10.18 7.42 13.92
N LEU A 30 9.27 7.27 12.95
CA LEU A 30 8.98 5.97 12.36
C LEU A 30 10.18 5.43 11.57
N GLN A 31 10.87 6.29 10.80
CA GLN A 31 12.11 5.90 10.12
C GLN A 31 13.17 5.40 11.10
N LYS A 32 13.41 6.14 12.19
CA LYS A 32 14.35 5.69 13.23
C LYS A 32 13.95 4.36 13.87
N CYS A 33 12.66 4.09 14.04
CA CYS A 33 12.19 2.77 14.49
C CYS A 33 12.64 1.64 13.54
N PHE A 34 12.55 1.86 12.23
CA PHE A 34 13.02 0.88 11.25
C PHE A 34 14.55 0.79 11.21
N GLU A 35 15.27 1.91 11.32
CA GLU A 35 16.75 1.94 11.36
C GLU A 35 17.32 1.14 12.53
N VAL A 36 16.66 1.16 13.69
CA VAL A 36 17.06 0.34 14.85
C VAL A 36 16.56 -1.11 14.79
N GLY A 37 15.97 -1.53 13.66
CA GLY A 37 15.59 -2.93 13.41
C GLY A 37 14.19 -3.33 13.85
N MET A 38 13.26 -2.39 14.10
CA MET A 38 11.87 -2.78 14.36
C MET A 38 11.24 -3.35 13.08
N SER A 39 10.85 -4.62 13.10
CA SER A 39 10.18 -5.27 11.95
C SER A 39 8.71 -4.87 11.85
N LYS A 40 8.27 -4.53 10.64
CA LYS A 40 6.86 -4.24 10.33
C LYS A 40 6.02 -5.52 10.35
N GLU A 41 6.60 -6.62 9.91
CA GLU A 41 6.01 -7.95 9.74
C GLU A 41 5.71 -8.61 11.09
N SER A 42 6.47 -8.24 12.13
CA SER A 42 6.28 -8.73 13.50
C SER A 42 5.05 -8.15 14.20
N VAL A 43 4.37 -7.16 13.60
CA VAL A 43 3.21 -6.51 14.19
C VAL A 43 1.94 -7.34 13.92
N ARG A 44 1.46 -8.06 14.93
CA ARG A 44 0.17 -8.76 14.89
C ARG A 44 -1.01 -7.78 15.00
N ASN A 45 -2.15 -8.12 14.39
CA ASN A 45 -3.36 -7.30 14.39
C ASN A 45 -4.36 -7.70 15.50
N ASP A 46 -3.86 -8.29 16.59
CA ASP A 46 -4.66 -8.88 17.66
C ASP A 46 -5.19 -7.80 18.62
N ARG A 47 -6.17 -7.02 18.16
CA ARG A 47 -7.00 -6.24 19.08
C ARG A 47 -8.30 -7.01 19.35
N ASN A 48 -8.25 -7.83 20.40
CA ASN A 48 -9.43 -8.34 21.09
C ASN A 48 -10.43 -7.20 21.32
N LYS A 49 -11.65 -7.38 20.80
CA LYS A 49 -12.84 -6.59 21.15
C LYS A 49 -13.04 -6.61 22.67
N LYS A 50 -12.61 -5.56 23.37
CA LYS A 50 -13.21 -5.19 24.66
C LYS A 50 -13.68 -3.75 24.57
N LYS A 51 -15.00 -3.63 24.39
CA LYS A 51 -15.78 -2.39 24.50
C LYS A 51 -15.41 -1.65 25.79
N LYS A 52 -15.14 -0.35 25.71
CA LYS A 52 -15.46 0.64 26.75
C LYS A 52 -15.61 1.99 26.07
N GLU A 53 -16.86 2.43 25.99
CA GLU A 53 -17.26 3.76 25.54
C GLU A 53 -16.91 4.80 26.60
N ALA A 54 -16.46 5.97 26.15
CA ALA A 54 -16.65 7.25 26.83
C ALA A 54 -16.64 8.35 25.75
N PRO A 55 -17.66 9.23 25.67
CA PRO A 55 -17.70 10.29 24.67
C PRO A 55 -16.90 11.51 25.15
N LYS A 56 -16.02 12.03 24.30
CA LYS A 56 -15.48 13.39 24.41
C LYS A 56 -15.94 14.20 23.20
N PRO A 57 -16.43 15.45 23.38
CA PRO A 57 -16.82 16.30 22.29
C PRO A 57 -15.59 17.12 21.85
N GLU A 58 -14.99 16.79 20.71
CA GLU A 58 -14.14 17.73 19.97
C GLU A 58 -14.45 17.60 18.47
N CYS A 59 -14.74 18.75 17.87
CA CYS A 59 -15.01 18.96 16.47
C CYS A 59 -13.80 18.54 15.63
N SER A 60 -13.90 17.35 15.05
CA SER A 60 -13.08 16.83 13.96
C SER A 60 -14.13 16.24 13.03
N GLU A 61 -14.16 16.61 11.74
CA GLU A 61 -14.96 15.89 10.75
C GLU A 61 -14.64 14.39 10.86
N SER A 62 -15.45 13.68 11.64
CA SER A 62 -15.33 12.27 11.80
C SER A 62 -15.93 11.71 10.53
N TYR A 63 -15.09 11.30 9.60
CA TYR A 63 -15.48 10.31 8.61
C TYR A 63 -15.81 9.04 9.39
N THR A 64 -17.02 8.98 9.94
CA THR A 64 -17.55 7.77 10.55
C THR A 64 -17.67 6.79 9.40
N LEU A 65 -16.72 5.86 9.32
CA LEU A 65 -16.80 4.69 8.45
C LEU A 65 -18.04 3.93 8.88
N THR A 66 -19.14 4.13 8.15
CA THR A 66 -20.34 3.33 8.36
C THR A 66 -20.00 1.87 8.04
N PRO A 67 -20.65 0.91 8.71
CA PRO A 67 -20.45 -0.51 8.40
C PRO A 67 -20.58 -0.82 6.90
N GLU A 68 -21.52 -0.14 6.23
CA GLU A 68 -21.77 -0.24 4.78
C GLU A 68 -20.58 0.23 3.93
N VAL A 69 -19.98 1.38 4.25
CA VAL A 69 -18.79 1.88 3.54
C VAL A 69 -17.58 0.97 3.82
N GLY A 70 -17.46 0.43 5.03
CA GLY A 70 -16.43 -0.53 5.38
C GLY A 70 -16.53 -1.83 4.57
N GLU A 71 -17.75 -2.35 4.38
CA GLU A 71 -18.01 -3.52 3.54
C GLU A 71 -17.69 -3.25 2.07
N LEU A 72 -18.07 -2.08 1.54
CA LEU A 72 -17.73 -1.68 0.18
C LEU A 72 -16.22 -1.61 -0.04
N ILE A 73 -15.48 -1.00 0.90
CA ILE A 73 -14.01 -0.93 0.83
C ILE A 73 -13.41 -2.35 0.79
N GLU A 74 -13.89 -3.24 1.65
CA GLU A 74 -13.39 -4.61 1.73
C GLU A 74 -13.69 -5.40 0.45
N LYS A 75 -14.90 -5.22 -0.11
CA LYS A 75 -15.30 -5.82 -1.38
C LYS A 75 -14.38 -5.37 -2.52
N VAL A 76 -14.15 -4.07 -2.68
CA VAL A 76 -13.26 -3.51 -3.71
C VAL A 76 -11.82 -3.99 -3.51
N ARG A 77 -11.34 -3.97 -2.26
CA ARG A 77 -9.99 -4.43 -1.90
C ARG A 77 -9.79 -5.90 -2.29
N LYS A 78 -10.76 -6.76 -1.99
CA LYS A 78 -10.72 -8.19 -2.31
C LYS A 78 -10.77 -8.42 -3.82
N ALA A 79 -11.73 -7.81 -4.52
CA ALA A 79 -11.85 -7.91 -5.98
C ALA A 79 -10.55 -7.51 -6.69
N HIS A 80 -9.89 -6.44 -6.24
CA HIS A 80 -8.61 -6.01 -6.80
C HIS A 80 -7.49 -7.02 -6.56
N GLN A 81 -7.36 -7.56 -5.34
CA GLN A 81 -6.31 -8.55 -5.02
C GLN A 81 -6.45 -9.86 -5.78
N GLU A 82 -7.69 -10.28 -6.10
CA GLU A 82 -7.96 -11.51 -6.86
C GLU A 82 -7.72 -11.34 -8.36
N THR A 83 -7.96 -10.15 -8.90
CA THR A 83 -7.81 -9.86 -10.34
C THR A 83 -6.43 -9.33 -10.71
N PHE A 84 -5.73 -8.70 -9.76
CA PHE A 84 -4.41 -8.10 -9.93
C PHE A 84 -3.47 -8.48 -8.77
N PRO A 85 -2.56 -9.46 -8.96
CA PRO A 85 -1.59 -9.85 -7.94
C PRO A 85 -0.61 -8.72 -7.64
N ALA A 86 -0.22 -8.59 -6.37
CA ALA A 86 0.74 -7.58 -5.96
C ALA A 86 2.14 -7.91 -6.50
N LEU A 87 2.94 -6.87 -6.80
CA LEU A 87 4.28 -7.04 -7.39
C LEU A 87 5.22 -7.93 -6.56
N CYS A 88 5.05 -7.97 -5.23
CA CYS A 88 5.85 -8.81 -4.34
C CYS A 88 5.47 -10.29 -4.37
N GLN A 89 4.33 -10.65 -4.96
CA GLN A 89 3.84 -12.03 -5.08
C GLN A 89 4.26 -12.68 -6.40
N LEU A 90 4.86 -11.91 -7.31
CA LEU A 90 5.22 -12.36 -8.65
C LEU A 90 6.68 -12.83 -8.73
N GLY A 91 6.90 -13.99 -9.35
CA GLY A 91 8.22 -14.44 -9.79
C GLY A 91 8.66 -13.63 -11.01
N LYS A 92 9.57 -12.68 -10.81
CA LYS A 92 10.04 -11.78 -11.87
C LYS A 92 11.14 -12.45 -12.69
N TYR A 93 11.06 -12.30 -14.00
CA TYR A 93 12.10 -12.69 -14.96
C TYR A 93 12.39 -11.53 -15.90
N THR A 94 13.56 -11.55 -16.55
CA THR A 94 14.01 -10.50 -17.46
C THR A 94 14.18 -11.06 -18.87
N THR A 95 14.07 -10.18 -19.86
CA THR A 95 14.45 -10.44 -21.25
C THR A 95 15.52 -9.43 -21.66
N ASN A 96 16.41 -9.85 -22.55
CA ASN A 96 17.47 -9.02 -23.13
C ASN A 96 17.09 -8.45 -24.51
N ASN A 97 15.86 -8.68 -24.98
CA ASN A 97 15.46 -8.22 -26.30
C ASN A 97 15.42 -6.69 -26.37
N SER A 98 16.11 -6.13 -27.37
CA SER A 98 16.32 -4.69 -27.57
C SER A 98 16.74 -3.92 -26.30
N SER A 99 17.48 -4.54 -25.37
CA SER A 99 17.84 -3.92 -24.08
C SER A 99 18.87 -2.79 -24.19
N GLU A 100 19.77 -2.87 -25.17
CA GLU A 100 20.92 -1.97 -25.30
C GLU A 100 20.61 -0.71 -26.11
N GLN A 101 19.64 -0.77 -27.03
CA GLN A 101 19.31 0.33 -27.93
C GLN A 101 17.82 0.37 -28.23
N ARG A 102 17.24 1.57 -28.24
CA ARG A 102 15.84 1.75 -28.65
C ARG A 102 15.69 1.50 -30.14
N VAL A 103 14.73 0.66 -30.49
CA VAL A 103 14.31 0.38 -31.87
C VAL A 103 12.89 0.93 -32.09
N SER A 104 12.50 1.12 -33.36
CA SER A 104 11.15 1.60 -33.68
C SER A 104 10.07 0.60 -33.25
N LEU A 105 10.34 -0.70 -33.39
CA LEU A 105 9.47 -1.78 -32.94
C LEU A 105 10.28 -3.07 -32.82
N ASP A 106 10.15 -3.74 -31.68
CA ASP A 106 10.63 -5.09 -31.45
C ASP A 106 9.43 -6.04 -31.52
N ILE A 107 9.38 -6.88 -32.54
CA ILE A 107 8.20 -7.70 -32.85
C ILE A 107 7.97 -8.77 -31.77
N ASP A 108 9.02 -9.40 -31.28
CA ASP A 108 8.90 -10.47 -30.28
C ASP A 108 8.50 -9.89 -28.92
N LEU A 109 9.04 -8.73 -28.56
CA LEU A 109 8.61 -8.02 -27.35
C LEU A 109 7.17 -7.51 -27.48
N TRP A 110 6.78 -7.01 -28.66
CA TRP A 110 5.42 -6.56 -28.94
C TRP A 110 4.41 -7.70 -28.86
N ASP A 111 4.72 -8.87 -29.41
CA ASP A 111 3.86 -10.07 -29.32
C ASP A 111 3.57 -10.41 -27.85
N LYS A 112 4.62 -10.54 -27.03
CA LYS A 112 4.47 -10.80 -25.58
C LYS A 112 3.73 -9.69 -24.85
N PHE A 113 4.03 -8.44 -25.17
CA PHE A 113 3.35 -7.29 -24.58
C PHE A 113 1.85 -7.27 -24.93
N SER A 114 1.51 -7.56 -26.18
CA SER A 114 0.11 -7.57 -26.66
C SER A 114 -0.70 -8.71 -26.02
N GLU A 115 -0.09 -9.88 -25.86
CA GLU A 115 -0.67 -11.02 -25.15
C GLU A 115 -0.95 -10.67 -23.68
N LEU A 116 0.05 -10.09 -22.98
CA LEU A 116 -0.09 -9.63 -21.60
C LEU A 116 -1.13 -8.52 -21.44
N SER A 117 -1.17 -7.58 -22.39
CA SER A 117 -2.15 -6.49 -22.41
C SER A 117 -3.57 -7.03 -22.54
N THR A 118 -3.78 -7.99 -23.44
CA THR A 118 -5.08 -8.66 -23.61
C THR A 118 -5.53 -9.35 -22.33
N LYS A 119 -4.64 -10.10 -21.69
CA LYS A 119 -4.90 -10.74 -20.38
C LYS A 119 -5.25 -9.71 -19.30
N CYS A 120 -4.53 -8.59 -19.25
CA CYS A 120 -4.78 -7.49 -18.31
C CYS A 120 -6.15 -6.82 -18.54
N ILE A 121 -6.55 -6.62 -19.80
CA ILE A 121 -7.87 -6.08 -20.16
C ILE A 121 -8.99 -7.01 -19.67
N ILE A 122 -8.85 -8.32 -19.88
CA ILE A 122 -9.82 -9.31 -19.39
C ILE A 122 -9.96 -9.21 -17.86
N LYS A 123 -8.84 -9.13 -17.12
CA LYS A 123 -8.85 -8.97 -15.66
C LYS A 123 -9.47 -7.65 -15.20
N THR A 124 -9.30 -6.58 -15.97
CA THR A 124 -9.95 -5.29 -15.71
C THR A 124 -11.48 -5.41 -15.81
N VAL A 125 -11.97 -6.11 -16.83
CA VAL A 125 -13.41 -6.37 -17.00
C VAL A 125 -13.94 -7.31 -15.91
N GLU A 126 -13.19 -8.34 -15.52
CA GLU A 126 -13.55 -9.22 -14.40
C GLU A 126 -13.65 -8.45 -13.08
N PHE A 127 -12.73 -7.53 -12.81
CA PHE A 127 -12.78 -6.65 -11.64
C PHE A 127 -14.04 -5.78 -11.63
N ALA A 128 -14.38 -5.17 -12.78
CA ALA A 128 -15.55 -4.32 -12.90
C ALA A 128 -16.89 -5.05 -12.72
N LYS A 129 -16.91 -6.39 -12.83
CA LYS A 129 -18.11 -7.21 -12.62
C LYS A 129 -18.37 -7.56 -11.15
N GLN A 130 -17.40 -7.40 -10.26
CA GLN A 130 -17.55 -7.73 -8.83
C GLN A 130 -18.32 -6.64 -8.08
#